data_AF-A0A4R4M028-F1
#
_entry.id   AF-A0A4R4M028-F1
#
_cell.length_a   1.000
_cell.length_b   1.000
_cell.length_c   1.000
_cell.angle_alpha   90.00
_cell.angle_beta   90.00
_cell.angle_gamma   90.00
#
_symmetry.space_group_name_H-M   'P 1'
#
loop_
_entity.id
_entity.type
_entity.pdbx_description
1 polymer ?
#
loop_
_entity_poly.entity_id
_entity_poly.type
_entity_poly.pdbx_seq_one_letter_code
_entity_poly.pdbx_strand_id
1 'polypeptide(L)'
;MLDTANYRIIPNECVYSVIEVKSSLDKSELLSSCEALRELKAMPKTAHLPTGGMYTPYRVHGKPYWQLPTLGLIFAYGGSKITTLCEHLWEWCESRPPEERPDGVYVLGEGFLRWTSPKNGLVDPYPQPGAGLIAFHPDEGEDVFFPMMLHLNVLLAQASMWTLDFTAYAGESGLGIPARVYRPTWRAGEE
;
A
#
# COMPACT_ATOMS: atom_id res chain seq x y z
N MET A 1 -14.22 10.40 -24.07
CA MET A 1 -13.93 11.19 -22.85
C MET A 1 -12.43 11.08 -22.63
N LEU A 2 -11.65 11.94 -23.30
CA LEU A 2 -10.19 11.99 -23.20
C LEU A 2 -9.90 13.07 -22.17
N ASP A 3 -9.38 12.66 -21.02
CA ASP A 3 -9.14 13.53 -19.88
C ASP A 3 -7.98 14.49 -20.19
N THR A 4 -8.26 15.79 -20.11
CA THR A 4 -7.29 16.88 -20.30
C THR A 4 -6.46 17.15 -19.04
N ALA A 5 -6.65 16.36 -17.99
CA ALA A 5 -5.90 16.46 -16.76
C ALA A 5 -4.77 15.42 -16.69
N ASN A 6 -3.60 15.82 -16.18
CA ASN A 6 -2.45 14.94 -15.95
C ASN A 6 -2.64 13.97 -14.76
N TYR A 7 -3.86 13.48 -14.53
CA TYR A 7 -4.13 12.46 -13.53
C TYR A 7 -4.79 11.24 -14.18
N ARG A 8 -4.66 10.09 -13.50
CA ARG A 8 -5.31 8.85 -13.88
C ARG A 8 -6.15 8.39 -12.68
N ILE A 9 -7.40 8.06 -12.94
CA ILE A 9 -8.27 7.43 -11.95
C ILE A 9 -8.03 5.92 -12.06
N ILE A 10 -7.72 5.28 -10.93
CA ILE A 10 -7.52 3.84 -10.82
C ILE A 10 -8.41 3.28 -9.70
N PRO A 11 -9.05 2.11 -9.89
CA PRO A 11 -9.73 1.40 -8.80
C PRO A 11 -8.76 1.11 -7.66
N ASN A 12 -9.22 1.29 -6.41
CA ASN A 12 -8.35 1.09 -5.25
C ASN A 12 -7.86 -0.36 -5.15
N GLU A 13 -8.64 -1.33 -5.64
CA GLU A 13 -8.26 -2.74 -5.75
C GLU A 13 -6.97 -2.97 -6.55
N CYS A 14 -6.65 -2.08 -7.50
CA CYS A 14 -5.46 -2.16 -8.34
C CYS A 14 -4.22 -1.53 -7.71
N VAL A 15 -4.36 -0.89 -6.55
CA VAL A 15 -3.26 -0.19 -5.87
C VAL A 15 -2.56 -1.15 -4.92
N TYR A 16 -1.31 -1.53 -5.21
CA TYR A 16 -0.50 -2.33 -4.28
C TYR A 16 0.31 -1.47 -3.31
N SER A 17 0.89 -0.38 -3.82
CA SER A 17 1.65 0.55 -3.01
C SER A 17 1.52 1.98 -3.53
N VAL A 18 1.68 2.94 -2.63
CA VAL A 18 1.76 4.37 -2.89
C VAL A 18 3.07 4.91 -2.33
N ILE A 19 3.65 5.89 -3.03
CA ILE A 19 4.87 6.58 -2.58
C ILE A 19 4.54 8.06 -2.51
N GLU A 20 4.56 8.63 -1.31
CA GLU A 20 4.44 10.07 -1.11
C GLU A 20 5.82 10.70 -1.31
N VAL A 21 5.93 11.64 -2.26
CA VAL A 21 7.20 12.25 -2.66
C VAL A 21 7.26 13.72 -2.23
N LYS A 22 8.33 14.08 -1.51
CA LYS A 22 8.58 15.44 -1.03
C LYS A 22 9.90 16.00 -1.54
N SER A 23 9.98 17.32 -1.70
CA SER A 23 11.25 17.99 -2.02
C SER A 23 12.20 18.01 -0.81
N SER A 24 11.67 18.30 0.37
CA SER A 24 12.38 18.30 1.64
C SER A 24 11.47 17.74 2.73
N LEU A 25 12.02 16.92 3.62
CA LEU A 25 11.27 16.30 4.72
C LEU A 25 11.71 16.85 6.07
N ASP A 26 10.85 17.62 6.71
CA ASP A 26 10.97 18.01 8.11
C ASP A 26 9.87 17.35 8.96
N LYS A 27 9.78 17.71 10.25
CA LYS A 27 8.74 17.16 11.14
C LYS A 27 7.33 17.37 10.56
N SER A 28 7.02 18.57 10.08
CA SER A 28 5.67 18.90 9.63
C SER A 28 5.28 18.12 8.37
N GLU A 29 6.19 18.06 7.39
CA GLU A 29 5.99 17.31 6.15
C GLU A 29 5.95 15.80 6.40
N LEU A 30 6.77 15.29 7.32
CA LEU A 30 6.72 13.88 7.75
C LEU A 30 5.34 13.53 8.30
N LEU A 31 4.85 14.29 9.30
CA LEU A 31 3.57 13.99 9.93
C LEU A 31 2.40 14.14 8.93
N SER A 32 2.43 15.16 8.07
CA SER A 32 1.43 15.31 7.00
C SER A 32 1.46 14.13 6.02
N SER A 33 2.64 13.63 5.66
CA SER A 33 2.79 12.46 4.78
C SER A 33 2.30 11.18 5.46
N CYS A 34 2.55 11.01 6.75
CA CYS A 34 2.03 9.89 7.52
C CYS A 34 0.50 9.87 7.54
N GLU A 35 -0.17 11.01 7.74
CA GLU A 35 -1.64 11.09 7.70
C GLU A 35 -2.19 10.83 6.29
N ALA A 36 -1.57 11.39 5.25
CA ALA A 36 -1.98 11.11 3.87
C ALA A 36 -1.88 9.61 3.52
N LEU A 37 -0.78 8.96 3.91
CA LEU A 37 -0.62 7.52 3.75
C LEU A 37 -1.65 6.74 4.58
N ARG A 38 -1.91 7.14 5.83
CA ARG A 38 -2.91 6.49 6.68
C ARG A 38 -4.29 6.48 6.02
N GLU A 39 -4.72 7.61 5.47
CA GLU A 39 -6.00 7.74 4.78
C GLU A 39 -6.06 6.88 3.52
N LEU A 40 -5.02 6.89 2.69
CA LEU A 40 -4.94 6.05 1.49
C LEU A 40 -4.93 4.56 1.81
N LYS A 41 -4.19 4.14 2.85
CA LYS A 41 -4.13 2.74 3.31
C LYS A 41 -5.47 2.27 3.90
N ALA A 42 -6.27 3.19 4.44
CA ALA A 42 -7.60 2.89 4.98
C ALA A 42 -8.69 2.73 3.91
N MET A 43 -8.41 3.07 2.64
CA MET A 43 -9.40 2.93 1.57
C MET A 43 -9.79 1.45 1.37
N PRO A 44 -11.09 1.11 1.37
CA PRO A 44 -11.55 -0.27 1.23
C PRO A 44 -11.26 -0.82 -0.17
N LYS A 45 -10.94 -2.12 -0.25
CA LYS A 45 -10.81 -2.90 -1.50
C LYS A 45 -11.92 -3.95 -1.51
N THR A 46 -13.08 -3.60 -2.05
CA THR A 46 -14.32 -4.40 -1.91
C THR A 46 -14.92 -4.85 -3.23
N ALA A 47 -14.51 -4.25 -4.36
CA ALA A 47 -15.04 -4.56 -5.68
C ALA A 47 -14.33 -5.75 -6.32
N HIS A 48 -14.52 -6.96 -5.76
CA HIS A 48 -13.94 -8.18 -6.30
C HIS A 48 -14.98 -9.27 -6.50
N LEU A 49 -14.80 -10.05 -7.56
CA LEU A 49 -15.59 -11.27 -7.75
C LEU A 49 -15.11 -12.36 -6.78
N PRO A 50 -16.02 -13.20 -6.25
CA PRO A 50 -15.65 -14.32 -5.37
C PRO A 50 -14.70 -15.30 -6.08
N THR A 51 -13.55 -15.57 -5.48
CA THR A 51 -12.63 -16.63 -5.94
C THR A 51 -13.04 -17.97 -5.33
N GLY A 52 -13.16 -19.03 -6.15
CA GLY A 52 -13.66 -20.36 -5.79
C GLY A 52 -12.82 -21.22 -4.83
N GLY A 53 -12.24 -20.63 -3.78
CA GLY A 53 -11.74 -21.34 -2.60
C GLY A 53 -10.26 -21.74 -2.59
N MET A 54 -9.48 -21.50 -3.66
CA MET A 54 -8.04 -21.83 -3.70
C MET A 54 -7.14 -20.61 -3.48
N TYR A 55 -7.20 -19.98 -2.30
CA TYR A 55 -6.33 -18.84 -1.99
C TYR A 55 -5.80 -18.86 -0.55
N THR A 56 -4.51 -18.53 -0.39
CA THR A 56 -3.88 -18.37 0.92
C THR A 56 -3.85 -16.88 1.28
N PRO A 57 -4.44 -16.45 2.42
CA PRO A 57 -4.46 -15.04 2.79
C PRO A 57 -3.05 -14.51 3.07
N TYR A 58 -2.81 -13.26 2.70
CA TYR A 58 -1.62 -12.52 3.09
C TYR A 58 -1.57 -12.37 4.60
N ARG A 59 -0.37 -12.42 5.19
CA ARG A 59 -0.14 -12.12 6.61
C ARG A 59 0.72 -10.88 6.74
N VAL A 60 0.07 -9.73 6.85
CA VAL A 60 0.69 -8.40 6.92
C VAL A 60 0.20 -7.73 8.21
N HIS A 61 1.00 -6.88 8.85
CA HIS A 61 0.60 -6.14 10.05
C HIS A 61 0.01 -7.02 11.19
N GLY A 62 0.48 -8.27 11.32
CA GLY A 62 -0.02 -9.22 12.32
C GLY A 62 -1.41 -9.82 12.06
N LYS A 63 -2.06 -9.52 10.93
CA LYS A 63 -3.42 -10.01 10.62
C LYS A 63 -3.53 -10.60 9.20
N PRO A 64 -4.49 -11.52 8.98
CA PRO A 64 -4.74 -12.06 7.66
C PRO A 64 -5.49 -11.05 6.79
N TYR A 65 -5.12 -10.97 5.52
CA TYR A 65 -5.84 -10.23 4.51
C TYR A 65 -6.12 -11.10 3.28
N TRP A 66 -7.31 -10.99 2.73
CA TRP A 66 -7.68 -11.69 1.49
C TRP A 66 -7.04 -11.08 0.25
N GLN A 67 -6.74 -9.78 0.31
CA GLN A 67 -6.00 -9.03 -0.70
C GLN A 67 -4.84 -8.31 -0.03
N LEU A 68 -3.77 -8.03 -0.77
CA LEU A 68 -2.66 -7.26 -0.23
C LEU A 68 -3.18 -5.88 0.18
N PRO A 69 -3.05 -5.45 1.46
CA PRO A 69 -3.38 -4.09 1.84
C PRO A 69 -2.51 -3.10 1.06
N THR A 70 -3.00 -1.89 0.82
CA THR A 70 -2.15 -0.85 0.24
C THR A 70 -0.98 -0.59 1.16
N LEU A 71 0.23 -0.61 0.63
CA LEU A 71 1.47 -0.28 1.34
C LEU A 71 1.88 1.16 1.01
N GLY A 72 2.48 1.88 1.95
CA GLY A 72 2.83 3.30 1.79
C GLY A 72 4.28 3.58 2.15
N LEU A 73 5.03 4.17 1.22
CA LEU A 73 6.37 4.70 1.48
C LEU A 73 6.39 6.22 1.42
N ILE A 74 7.33 6.83 2.13
CA ILE A 74 7.65 8.25 2.02
C ILE A 74 9.05 8.36 1.40
N PHE A 75 9.19 9.19 0.36
CA PHE A 75 10.46 9.51 -0.25
C PHE A 75 10.68 11.03 -0.26
N ALA A 76 11.89 11.48 0.03
CA ALA A 76 12.26 12.88 -0.09
C ALA A 76 13.65 13.08 -0.70
N TYR A 77 13.83 14.19 -1.42
CA TYR A 77 15.12 14.55 -2.04
C TYR A 77 16.14 15.14 -1.04
N GLY A 78 15.71 15.44 0.18
CA GLY A 78 16.53 15.94 1.28
C GLY A 78 15.67 16.19 2.51
N GLY A 79 16.24 16.72 3.58
CA GLY A 79 15.47 17.05 4.77
C GLY A 79 16.30 17.12 6.04
N SER A 80 15.60 16.93 7.15
CA SER A 80 16.21 16.81 8.48
C SER A 80 17.01 15.52 8.60
N LYS A 81 17.92 15.48 9.59
CA LYS A 81 18.71 14.28 9.91
C LYS A 81 17.82 13.07 10.11
N ILE A 82 18.24 11.93 9.55
CA ILE A 82 17.45 10.71 9.59
C ILE A 82 17.11 10.24 11.02
N THR A 83 18.01 10.46 11.99
CA THR A 83 17.77 10.14 13.41
C THR A 83 16.66 11.00 14.02
N THR A 84 16.63 12.30 13.71
CA THR A 84 15.55 13.21 14.15
C THR A 84 14.21 12.83 13.52
N LEU A 85 14.21 12.46 12.24
CA LEU A 85 13.00 11.95 11.58
C LEU A 85 12.53 10.62 12.18
N CYS A 86 13.46 9.76 12.62
CA CYS A 86 13.15 8.51 13.30
C CYS A 86 12.42 8.75 14.63
N GLU A 87 12.88 9.71 15.44
CA GLU A 87 12.23 10.09 16.70
C GLU A 87 10.79 10.58 16.44
N HIS A 88 10.61 11.49 15.49
CA HIS A 88 9.27 12.01 15.15
C HIS A 88 8.34 10.95 14.57
N LEU A 89 8.85 10.05 13.73
CA LEU A 89 8.04 8.94 13.20
C LEU A 89 7.65 7.98 14.32
N TRP A 90 8.58 7.65 15.21
CA TRP A 90 8.33 6.77 16.35
C TRP A 90 7.25 7.33 17.28
N GLU A 91 7.35 8.61 17.65
CA GLU A 91 6.34 9.33 18.43
C GLU A 91 4.95 9.24 17.77
N TRP A 92 4.86 9.47 16.46
CA TRP A 92 3.58 9.42 15.74
C TRP A 92 3.00 7.99 15.67
N CYS A 93 3.86 6.98 15.59
CA CYS A 93 3.48 5.57 15.52
C CYS A 93 3.05 4.95 16.86
N GLU A 94 3.44 5.53 18.00
CA GLU A 94 3.23 4.94 19.33
C GLU A 94 1.74 4.65 19.62
N SER A 95 0.85 5.56 19.22
CA SER A 95 -0.59 5.43 19.43
C SER A 95 -1.35 4.76 18.28
N ARG A 96 -0.66 4.22 17.26
CA ARG A 96 -1.28 3.76 16.01
C ARG A 96 -0.99 2.30 15.72
N PRO A 97 -1.96 1.53 15.21
CA PRO A 97 -1.75 0.14 14.84
C PRO A 97 -0.85 0.04 13.58
N PRO A 98 -0.19 -1.11 13.33
CA PRO A 98 0.80 -1.23 12.27
C PRO A 98 0.27 -0.90 10.86
N GLU A 99 -0.97 -1.24 10.55
CA GLU A 99 -1.63 -0.97 9.27
C GLU A 99 -1.78 0.51 8.93
N GLU A 100 -1.69 1.40 9.92
CA GLU A 100 -1.76 2.85 9.71
C GLU A 100 -0.39 3.48 9.46
N ARG A 101 0.69 2.76 9.77
CA ARG A 101 2.04 3.32 9.75
C ARG A 101 2.64 3.27 8.34
N PRO A 102 3.54 4.21 7.99
CA PRO A 102 4.35 4.09 6.80
C PRO A 102 5.17 2.79 6.82
N ASP A 103 5.30 2.13 5.68
CA ASP A 103 6.07 0.90 5.54
C ASP A 103 7.59 1.19 5.44
N GLY A 104 7.97 2.42 5.08
CA GLY A 104 9.33 2.91 5.12
C GLY A 104 9.45 4.40 4.77
N VAL A 105 10.56 5.02 5.16
CA VAL A 105 10.87 6.42 4.86
C VAL A 105 12.27 6.51 4.29
N TYR A 106 12.46 7.24 3.20
CA TYR A 106 13.73 7.36 2.49
C TYR A 106 14.01 8.84 2.22
N VAL A 107 15.19 9.31 2.63
CA VAL A 107 15.62 10.70 2.44
C VAL A 107 16.97 10.70 1.75
N LEU A 108 16.98 11.16 0.51
CA LEU A 108 18.18 11.24 -0.30
C LEU A 108 19.24 12.13 0.38
N GLY A 109 20.49 11.68 0.37
CA GLY A 109 21.61 12.36 1.03
C GLY A 109 21.67 12.20 2.56
N GLU A 110 20.64 11.62 3.19
CA GLU A 110 20.58 11.46 4.66
C GLU A 110 20.54 9.98 5.08
N GLY A 111 19.51 9.25 4.65
CA GLY A 111 19.29 7.88 5.09
C GLY A 111 17.86 7.40 4.99
N PHE A 112 17.57 6.26 5.62
CA PHE A 112 16.26 5.62 5.53
C PHE A 112 15.84 4.93 6.83
N LEU A 113 14.53 4.77 7.01
CA LEU A 113 13.90 4.17 8.19
C LEU A 113 13.26 2.83 7.81
N ARG A 114 13.53 1.79 8.61
CA ARG A 114 12.96 0.45 8.42
C ARG A 114 12.49 -0.16 9.73
N TRP A 115 11.46 -1.00 9.63
CA TRP A 115 10.92 -1.75 10.75
C TRP A 115 11.77 -2.97 11.07
N THR A 116 11.91 -3.28 12.36
CA THR A 116 12.52 -4.53 12.82
C THR A 116 11.48 -5.51 13.32
N SER A 117 11.73 -6.78 13.04
CA SER A 117 10.89 -7.86 13.49
C SER A 117 11.02 -8.02 15.00
N PRO A 118 9.91 -8.05 15.75
CA PRO A 118 9.94 -8.37 17.18
C PRO A 118 10.42 -9.79 17.47
N LYS A 119 10.43 -10.68 16.46
CA LYS A 119 10.76 -12.10 16.63
C LYS A 119 12.26 -12.38 16.62
N ASN A 120 13.01 -11.70 15.75
CA ASN A 120 14.41 -12.01 15.49
C ASN A 120 15.30 -10.76 15.36
N GLY A 121 14.72 -9.54 15.46
CA GLY A 121 15.44 -8.28 15.32
C GLY A 121 15.89 -7.95 13.89
N LEU A 122 15.59 -8.80 12.90
CA LEU A 122 15.91 -8.54 11.49
C LEU A 122 14.99 -7.48 10.90
N VAL A 123 15.37 -6.92 9.76
CA VAL A 123 14.56 -5.94 9.06
C VAL A 123 13.32 -6.62 8.45
N ASP A 124 12.14 -6.12 8.80
CA ASP A 124 10.88 -6.49 8.17
C ASP A 124 10.52 -5.49 7.04
N PRO A 125 9.73 -5.92 6.05
CA PRO A 125 9.31 -5.04 4.95
C PRO A 125 8.11 -4.15 5.34
N TYR A 126 7.45 -4.42 6.46
CA TYR A 126 6.32 -3.63 6.92
C TYR A 126 6.24 -3.72 8.45
N PRO A 127 5.61 -2.74 9.11
CA PRO A 127 5.45 -2.74 10.56
C PRO A 127 4.61 -3.95 11.00
N GLN A 128 5.04 -4.58 12.08
CA GLN A 128 4.35 -5.66 12.78
C GLN A 128 4.00 -5.22 14.20
N PRO A 129 3.00 -5.84 14.85
CA PRO A 129 2.76 -5.62 16.27
C PRO A 129 4.05 -5.90 17.09
N GLY A 130 4.52 -4.90 17.84
CA GLY A 130 5.75 -4.98 18.62
C GLY A 130 7.05 -4.68 17.85
N ALA A 131 6.97 -4.34 16.56
CA ALA A 131 8.15 -3.98 15.76
C ALA A 131 8.86 -2.73 16.31
N GLY A 132 10.19 -2.76 16.26
CA GLY A 132 11.03 -1.58 16.47
C GLY A 132 11.23 -0.82 15.16
N LEU A 133 11.88 0.33 15.25
CA LEU A 133 12.25 1.18 14.10
C LEU A 133 13.75 1.44 14.14
N ILE A 134 14.43 1.29 13.01
CA ILE A 134 15.86 1.60 12.87
C ILE A 134 16.05 2.66 11.79
N ALA A 135 16.90 3.64 12.10
CA ALA A 135 17.46 4.57 11.15
C ALA A 135 18.79 4.03 10.59
N PHE A 136 18.91 4.02 9.27
CA PHE A 136 20.10 3.62 8.54
C PHE A 136 20.70 4.82 7.82
N HIS A 137 22.02 4.89 7.81
CA HIS A 137 22.76 5.64 6.81
C HIS A 137 23.12 4.69 5.66
N PRO A 138 23.14 5.16 4.40
CA PRO A 138 23.69 4.38 3.29
C PRO A 138 25.18 4.11 3.54
N ASP A 139 25.69 3.05 2.92
CA ASP A 139 27.13 2.78 2.91
C ASP A 139 27.88 3.91 2.18
N GLU A 140 29.19 4.03 2.43
CA GLU A 140 30.00 5.10 1.85
C GLU A 140 29.97 5.06 0.31
N GLY A 141 29.52 6.16 -0.30
CA GLY A 141 29.40 6.30 -1.76
C GLY A 141 28.07 5.80 -2.35
N GLU A 142 27.20 5.20 -1.54
CA GLU A 142 25.87 4.74 -1.95
C GLU A 142 24.77 5.73 -1.55
N ASP A 143 23.58 5.57 -2.14
CA ASP A 143 22.40 6.35 -1.80
C ASP A 143 21.23 5.47 -1.32
N VAL A 144 20.08 6.09 -1.09
CA VAL A 144 18.89 5.40 -0.56
C VAL A 144 18.10 4.65 -1.64
N PHE A 145 18.41 4.79 -2.92
CA PHE A 145 17.63 4.16 -3.99
C PHE A 145 17.79 2.65 -4.00
N PHE A 146 19.01 2.12 -3.84
CA PHE A 146 19.21 0.68 -3.77
C PHE A 146 18.38 0.02 -2.64
N PRO A 147 18.49 0.45 -1.37
CA PRO A 147 17.67 -0.13 -0.30
C PRO A 147 16.17 0.11 -0.50
N MET A 148 15.76 1.23 -1.08
CA MET A 148 14.35 1.49 -1.42
C MET A 148 13.84 0.52 -2.49
N MET A 149 14.61 0.30 -3.55
CA MET A 149 14.24 -0.60 -4.65
C MET A 149 14.18 -2.05 -4.19
N LEU A 150 15.14 -2.47 -3.37
CA LEU A 150 15.09 -3.80 -2.74
C LEU A 150 13.85 -3.94 -1.85
N HIS A 151 13.51 -2.90 -1.10
CA HIS A 151 12.31 -2.90 -0.27
C HIS A 151 11.03 -3.05 -1.09
N LEU A 152 10.88 -2.25 -2.14
CA LEU A 152 9.75 -2.31 -3.07
C LEU A 152 9.66 -3.69 -3.74
N ASN A 153 10.78 -4.27 -4.13
CA ASN A 153 10.80 -5.60 -4.72
C ASN A 153 10.28 -6.66 -3.73
N VAL A 154 10.76 -6.65 -2.48
CA VAL A 154 10.29 -7.57 -1.44
C VAL A 154 8.79 -7.39 -1.18
N LEU A 155 8.31 -6.14 -1.12
CA LEU A 155 6.90 -5.82 -0.90
C LEU A 155 5.99 -6.29 -2.04
N LEU A 156 6.41 -6.07 -3.28
CA LEU A 156 5.56 -6.21 -4.45
C LEU A 156 5.73 -7.54 -5.20
N ALA A 157 6.77 -8.32 -4.90
CA ALA A 157 7.02 -9.61 -5.55
C ALA A 157 5.87 -10.62 -5.36
N GLN A 158 5.08 -10.48 -4.28
CA GLN A 158 3.94 -11.34 -3.99
C GLN A 158 2.59 -10.67 -4.24
N ALA A 159 2.60 -9.44 -4.79
CA ALA A 159 1.37 -8.71 -5.05
C ALA A 159 0.54 -9.41 -6.13
N SER A 160 -0.72 -9.67 -5.82
CA SER A 160 -1.70 -10.21 -6.75
C SER A 160 -3.06 -9.56 -6.49
N MET A 161 -3.87 -9.43 -7.54
CA MET A 161 -5.21 -8.89 -7.45
C MET A 161 -6.24 -9.97 -7.78
N TRP A 162 -7.37 -9.93 -7.11
CA TRP A 162 -8.54 -10.71 -7.50
C TRP A 162 -9.22 -10.06 -8.70
N THR A 163 -10.04 -10.84 -9.42
CA THR A 163 -10.82 -10.31 -10.54
C THR A 163 -11.68 -9.15 -10.08
N LEU A 164 -11.43 -7.98 -10.68
CA LEU A 164 -12.12 -6.74 -10.37
C LEU A 164 -13.59 -6.83 -10.80
N ASP A 165 -14.49 -6.47 -9.91
CA ASP A 165 -15.90 -6.30 -10.20
C ASP A 165 -16.20 -4.84 -10.57
N PHE A 166 -16.14 -4.52 -11.86
CA PHE A 166 -16.47 -3.18 -12.34
C PHE A 166 -17.94 -2.80 -12.12
N THR A 167 -18.84 -3.77 -11.90
CA THR A 167 -20.25 -3.44 -11.65
C THR A 167 -20.43 -2.76 -10.30
N ALA A 168 -19.59 -3.08 -9.32
CA ALA A 168 -19.56 -2.39 -8.03
C ALA A 168 -19.19 -0.90 -8.15
N TYR A 169 -18.41 -0.53 -9.17
CA TYR A 169 -18.05 0.87 -9.48
C TYR A 169 -19.11 1.60 -10.32
N ALA A 170 -19.96 0.88 -11.04
CA ALA A 170 -21.01 1.48 -11.86
C ALA A 170 -22.12 2.12 -10.99
N GLY A 171 -22.26 1.71 -9.73
CA GLY A 171 -23.28 2.22 -8.81
C GLY A 171 -24.69 2.04 -9.36
N GLU A 172 -25.48 3.11 -9.39
CA GLU A 172 -26.84 3.11 -9.96
C GLU A 172 -26.88 3.28 -11.49
N SER A 173 -25.72 3.27 -12.16
CA SER A 173 -25.66 3.43 -13.62
C SER A 173 -26.31 2.22 -14.29
N GLY A 174 -27.47 2.44 -14.92
CA GLY A 174 -28.12 1.41 -15.73
C GLY A 174 -27.26 1.02 -16.94
N LEU A 175 -27.22 -0.27 -17.26
CA LEU A 175 -26.56 -0.77 -18.47
C LEU A 175 -27.28 -0.36 -19.76
N GLY A 176 -28.54 0.04 -19.66
CA GLY A 176 -29.40 0.44 -20.77
C GLY A 176 -30.85 0.00 -20.56
N ILE A 177 -31.69 0.29 -21.56
CA ILE A 177 -33.09 -0.15 -21.57
C ILE A 177 -33.16 -1.47 -22.35
N PRO A 178 -33.65 -2.58 -21.76
CA PRO A 178 -33.73 -3.85 -22.47
C PRO A 178 -34.63 -3.76 -23.70
N ALA A 179 -34.08 -4.04 -24.89
CA ALA A 179 -34.87 -4.05 -26.13
C ALA A 179 -35.63 -5.38 -26.32
N ARG A 180 -35.03 -6.52 -25.95
CA ARG A 180 -35.61 -7.86 -26.05
C ARG A 180 -34.85 -8.85 -25.15
N VAL A 181 -35.56 -9.79 -24.53
CA VAL A 181 -34.97 -10.88 -23.73
C VAL A 181 -35.21 -12.21 -24.43
N TYR A 182 -34.14 -12.94 -24.77
CA TYR A 182 -34.21 -14.30 -25.28
C TYR A 182 -34.14 -15.29 -24.11
N ARG A 183 -35.08 -16.23 -24.02
CA ARG A 183 -35.07 -17.27 -22.98
C ARG A 183 -34.54 -18.57 -23.59
N PRO A 184 -33.59 -19.27 -22.93
CA PRO A 184 -33.10 -20.54 -23.41
C PRO A 184 -34.25 -21.57 -23.48
N THR A 185 -34.29 -22.35 -24.56
CA THR A 185 -35.28 -23.41 -24.81
C THR A 185 -34.82 -24.79 -24.34
N TRP A 186 -33.54 -24.94 -23.99
CA TRP A 186 -33.01 -26.20 -23.46
C TRP A 186 -33.35 -26.32 -21.97
N ARG A 187 -33.93 -27.46 -21.58
CA ARG A 187 -34.15 -27.84 -20.19
C ARG A 187 -32.90 -28.56 -19.70
N ALA A 188 -32.27 -28.06 -18.64
CA ALA A 188 -31.25 -28.83 -17.94
C ALA A 188 -31.92 -30.06 -17.31
N GLY A 189 -31.57 -31.28 -17.77
CA GLY A 189 -32.03 -32.54 -17.15
C GLY A 189 -32.76 -33.54 -18.05
N GLU A 190 -32.52 -33.57 -19.37
CA GLU A 190 -32.81 -34.76 -20.19
C GLU A 190 -31.49 -35.43 -20.59
N GLU A 191 -30.92 -36.18 -19.63
CA GLU A 191 -30.02 -37.33 -19.88
C GLU A 191 -30.70 -38.59 -19.33
#